data_AF-A0A959AZC0-F1
#
_entry.id   AF-A0A959AZC0-F1
#
_cell.length_a   1.000
_cell.length_b   1.000
_cell.length_c   1.000
_cell.angle_alpha   90.00
_cell.angle_beta   90.00
_cell.angle_gamma   90.00
#
_symmetry.space_group_name_H-M   'P 1'
#
loop_
_entity.id
_entity.type
_entity.pdbx_description
1 polymer ?
#
loop_
_entity_poly.entity_id
_entity_poly.type
_entity_poly.pdbx_seq_one_letter_code
_entity_poly.pdbx_strand_id
1 'polypeptide(L)'
;MKLSLITILAAGLSIGSLAAQSPQDAPLPEPLQELEAALVASHFPNPVYATTDDRQKDFLYFWKHNTTVLSPAEDVQIEECGAYLFYNNQWNLRIRYGSKDFASLFNCPRGKMKKGQPYTFPDNWRTDNRLSGGWAMWYFIGTTASG
;
A
#
# COMPACT_ATOMS: atom_id res chain seq x y z
N MET A 1 -46.42 49.43 -8.00
CA MET A 1 -46.16 47.98 -7.85
C MET A 1 -44.67 47.75 -7.80
N LYS A 2 -44.13 47.25 -6.67
CA LYS A 2 -42.69 46.98 -6.50
C LYS A 2 -42.42 45.55 -7.02
N LEU A 3 -41.57 45.41 -8.04
CA LEU A 3 -41.05 44.11 -8.45
C LEU A 3 -40.01 43.66 -7.43
N SER A 4 -40.30 42.60 -6.69
CA SER A 4 -39.33 41.93 -5.84
C SER A 4 -38.54 40.91 -6.69
N LEU A 5 -37.23 41.14 -6.81
CA LEU A 5 -36.29 40.22 -7.45
C LEU A 5 -36.01 39.06 -6.47
N ILE A 6 -36.43 37.84 -6.81
CA ILE A 6 -36.12 36.64 -6.04
C ILE A 6 -34.80 36.08 -6.57
N THR A 7 -33.71 36.28 -5.84
CA THR A 7 -32.43 35.60 -6.09
C THR A 7 -32.53 34.18 -5.52
N ILE A 8 -32.76 33.19 -6.39
CA ILE A 8 -32.61 31.78 -6.02
C ILE A 8 -31.11 31.47 -6.01
N LEU A 9 -30.51 31.50 -4.83
CA LEU A 9 -29.15 30.99 -4.62
C LEU A 9 -29.23 29.46 -4.62
N ALA A 10 -29.11 28.86 -5.80
CA ALA A 10 -28.94 27.41 -5.92
C ALA A 10 -27.55 27.04 -5.41
N ALA A 11 -27.45 26.75 -4.11
CA ALA A 11 -26.27 26.12 -3.54
C ALA A 11 -26.18 24.69 -4.11
N GLY A 12 -25.45 24.55 -5.21
CA GLY A 12 -25.09 23.26 -5.77
C GLY A 12 -24.29 22.49 -4.73
N LEU A 13 -24.96 21.59 -4.01
CA LEU A 13 -24.32 20.52 -3.26
C LEU A 13 -23.68 19.58 -4.28
N SER A 14 -22.47 19.91 -4.70
CA SER A 14 -21.56 18.96 -5.31
C SER A 14 -21.25 17.91 -4.26
N ILE A 15 -22.07 16.87 -4.20
CA ILE A 15 -21.67 15.60 -3.57
C ILE A 15 -20.61 15.04 -4.51
N GLY A 16 -19.38 15.55 -4.37
CA GLY A 16 -18.21 14.96 -5.00
C GLY A 16 -18.09 13.57 -4.41
N SER A 17 -18.58 12.56 -5.14
CA SER A 17 -18.19 11.18 -4.93
C SER A 17 -16.66 11.17 -4.89
N LEU A 18 -16.08 10.87 -3.73
CA LEU A 18 -14.67 10.52 -3.59
C LEU A 18 -14.43 9.24 -4.38
N ALA A 19 -14.39 9.34 -5.71
CA ALA A 19 -13.89 8.28 -6.55
C ALA A 19 -12.47 8.01 -6.05
N ALA A 20 -12.22 6.78 -5.59
CA ALA A 20 -10.89 6.37 -5.16
C ALA A 20 -9.94 6.64 -6.35
N GLN A 21 -8.98 7.54 -6.15
CA GLN A 21 -7.99 7.89 -7.17
C GLN A 21 -7.22 6.62 -7.54
N SER A 22 -7.13 6.30 -8.84
CA SER A 22 -6.39 5.13 -9.33
C SER A 22 -4.98 5.55 -9.73
N PRO A 23 -3.93 4.81 -9.32
CA PRO A 23 -2.56 5.11 -9.70
C PRO A 23 -2.19 4.58 -11.10
N GLN A 24 -3.17 4.25 -11.96
CA GLN A 24 -2.93 3.63 -13.28
C GLN A 24 -1.88 4.37 -14.14
N ASP A 25 -1.83 5.70 -14.05
CA ASP A 25 -0.87 6.54 -14.78
C ASP A 25 0.15 7.23 -13.86
N ALA A 26 0.14 6.93 -12.55
CA ALA A 26 1.07 7.54 -11.63
C ALA A 26 2.45 6.88 -11.76
N PRO A 27 3.54 7.64 -11.94
CA PRO A 27 4.88 7.05 -11.91
C PRO A 27 5.13 6.42 -10.54
N LEU A 28 6.07 5.47 -10.49
CA LEU A 28 6.55 4.95 -9.22
C LEU A 28 7.10 6.11 -8.36
N PRO A 29 7.09 5.99 -7.01
CA PRO A 29 7.81 6.89 -6.14
C PRO A 29 9.25 7.12 -6.64
N GLU A 30 9.73 8.36 -6.61
CA GLU A 30 11.06 8.75 -7.11
C GLU A 30 12.19 7.79 -6.67
N PRO A 31 12.29 7.33 -5.41
CA PRO A 31 13.36 6.41 -4.99
C PRO A 31 13.33 5.03 -5.67
N LEU A 32 12.23 4.67 -6.33
CA LEU A 32 12.03 3.37 -6.97
C LEU A 32 12.14 3.44 -8.50
N GLN A 33 12.17 4.64 -9.10
CA GLN A 33 12.12 4.79 -10.57
C GLN A 33 13.39 4.32 -11.27
N GLU A 34 14.54 4.49 -10.63
CA GLU A 34 15.86 4.15 -11.19
C GLU A 34 16.32 2.73 -10.82
N LEU A 35 15.50 1.99 -10.05
CA LEU A 35 15.84 0.64 -9.60
C LEU A 35 15.40 -0.39 -10.63
N GLU A 36 16.22 -1.44 -10.79
CA GLU A 36 15.85 -2.58 -11.61
C GLU A 36 14.67 -3.34 -10.97
N ALA A 37 13.67 -3.68 -11.79
CA ALA A 37 12.54 -4.49 -11.37
C ALA A 37 12.90 -5.99 -11.31
N ALA A 38 13.73 -6.37 -10.34
CA ALA A 38 14.20 -7.75 -10.15
C ALA A 38 13.29 -8.59 -9.23
N LEU A 39 12.40 -7.96 -8.46
CA LEU A 39 11.53 -8.62 -7.48
C LEU A 39 10.07 -8.58 -7.93
N VAL A 40 9.32 -9.64 -7.61
CA VAL A 40 7.88 -9.72 -7.84
C VAL A 40 7.16 -9.74 -6.49
N ALA A 41 6.29 -8.75 -6.27
CA ALA A 41 5.43 -8.68 -5.10
C ALA A 41 3.98 -9.02 -5.46
N SER A 42 3.30 -9.74 -4.57
CA SER A 42 1.88 -10.09 -4.72
C SER A 42 1.15 -10.02 -3.38
N HIS A 43 -0.16 -9.82 -3.44
CA HIS A 43 -1.01 -9.63 -2.26
C HIS A 43 -2.28 -10.46 -2.38
N PHE A 44 -2.72 -11.05 -1.28
CA PHE A 44 -3.99 -11.74 -1.20
C PHE A 44 -4.71 -11.48 0.15
N PRO A 45 -6.01 -11.18 0.13
CA PRO A 45 -6.83 -10.88 -1.04
C PRO A 45 -6.45 -9.52 -1.68
N ASN A 46 -6.75 -9.36 -2.97
CA ASN A 46 -6.64 -8.09 -3.69
C ASN A 46 -7.83 -7.95 -4.67
N PRO A 47 -8.81 -7.06 -4.42
CA PRO A 47 -8.84 -6.07 -3.34
C PRO A 47 -9.02 -6.70 -1.96
N VAL A 48 -8.51 -6.02 -0.93
CA VAL A 48 -8.80 -6.34 0.47
C VAL A 48 -9.97 -5.48 0.94
N TYR A 49 -11.04 -6.11 1.44
CA TYR A 49 -12.20 -5.40 1.99
C TYR A 49 -12.05 -5.18 3.49
N ALA A 50 -12.60 -4.06 3.97
CA ALA A 50 -12.65 -3.76 5.40
C ALA A 50 -13.52 -4.79 6.13
N THR A 51 -13.06 -5.24 7.28
CA THR A 51 -13.78 -6.14 8.19
C THR A 51 -13.86 -5.50 9.58
N THR A 52 -14.85 -5.90 10.37
CA THR A 52 -15.05 -5.48 11.76
C THR A 52 -15.04 -6.71 12.68
N ASP A 53 -14.62 -6.56 13.94
CA ASP A 53 -14.71 -7.59 14.99
C ASP A 53 -15.14 -6.94 16.30
N ASP A 54 -16.29 -7.32 16.84
CA ASP A 54 -16.87 -6.72 18.05
C ASP A 54 -16.00 -6.93 19.31
N ARG A 55 -15.05 -7.87 19.27
CA ARG A 55 -14.10 -8.11 20.35
C ARG A 55 -12.94 -7.11 20.33
N GLN A 56 -12.70 -6.46 19.20
CA GLN A 56 -11.65 -5.47 19.04
C GLN A 56 -12.10 -4.11 19.58
N LYS A 57 -11.28 -3.48 20.42
CA LYS A 57 -11.61 -2.20 21.07
C LYS A 57 -10.79 -1.01 20.60
N ASP A 58 -9.62 -1.25 19.99
CA ASP A 58 -8.70 -0.17 19.62
C ASP A 58 -8.97 0.41 18.22
N PHE A 59 -9.64 -0.35 17.35
CA PHE A 59 -9.99 0.05 15.99
C PHE A 59 -11.31 -0.59 15.55
N LEU A 60 -12.07 0.13 14.73
CA LEU A 60 -13.34 -0.36 14.19
C LEU A 60 -13.16 -1.23 12.94
N TYR A 61 -12.23 -0.85 12.05
CA TYR A 61 -12.01 -1.51 10.77
C TYR A 61 -10.61 -2.08 10.67
N PHE A 62 -10.50 -3.25 10.05
CA PHE A 62 -9.22 -3.80 9.62
C PHE A 62 -9.26 -4.39 8.22
N TRP A 63 -8.10 -4.36 7.56
CA TRP A 63 -7.86 -4.93 6.24
C TRP A 63 -6.73 -5.94 6.37
N LYS A 64 -7.10 -7.21 6.53
CA LYS A 64 -6.15 -8.31 6.64
C LYS A 64 -5.80 -8.84 5.25
N HIS A 65 -4.51 -8.88 4.95
CA HIS A 65 -3.97 -9.45 3.73
C HIS A 65 -2.65 -10.14 4.03
N ASN A 66 -2.14 -10.91 3.08
CA ASN A 66 -0.76 -11.33 3.05
C ASN A 66 -0.01 -10.52 1.98
N THR A 67 1.30 -10.43 2.17
CA THR A 67 2.21 -9.91 1.15
C THR A 67 3.28 -10.93 0.89
N THR A 68 3.45 -11.34 -0.36
CA THR A 68 4.49 -12.26 -0.78
C THR A 68 5.46 -11.54 -1.70
N VAL A 69 6.76 -11.73 -1.49
CA VAL A 69 7.83 -11.27 -2.38
C VAL A 69 8.65 -12.47 -2.86
N LEU A 70 9.01 -12.44 -4.13
CA LEU A 70 9.79 -13.48 -4.81
C LEU A 70 10.90 -12.83 -5.64
N SER A 71 12.10 -13.37 -5.56
CA SER A 71 13.14 -13.14 -6.57
C SER A 71 13.14 -14.32 -7.56
N PRO A 72 12.72 -14.14 -8.82
CA PRO A 72 12.67 -15.24 -9.78
C PRO A 72 14.06 -15.63 -10.32
N ALA A 73 14.98 -14.67 -10.41
CA ALA A 73 16.22 -14.83 -11.18
C ALA A 73 17.45 -15.09 -10.31
N GLU A 74 17.55 -14.49 -9.12
CA GLU A 74 18.80 -14.48 -8.33
C GLU A 74 18.56 -14.46 -6.81
N ASP A 75 19.60 -14.73 -6.03
CA ASP A 75 19.57 -14.47 -4.59
C ASP A 75 19.61 -12.96 -4.35
N VAL A 76 18.91 -12.47 -3.32
CA VAL A 76 18.81 -11.03 -3.01
C VAL A 76 19.04 -10.78 -1.53
N GLN A 77 19.85 -9.78 -1.21
CA GLN A 77 19.97 -9.25 0.15
C GLN A 77 19.02 -8.06 0.31
N ILE A 78 17.93 -8.23 1.06
CA ILE A 78 17.00 -7.13 1.33
C ILE A 78 17.64 -6.14 2.32
N GLU A 79 17.55 -4.87 1.97
CA GLU A 79 18.07 -3.73 2.73
C GLU A 79 16.91 -2.94 3.34
N GLU A 80 15.85 -2.73 2.55
CA GLU A 80 14.67 -1.95 2.91
C GLU A 80 13.40 -2.58 2.33
N CYS A 81 12.29 -2.49 3.07
CA CYS A 81 10.96 -2.67 2.49
C CYS A 81 9.97 -1.71 3.15
N GLY A 82 8.77 -1.60 2.59
CA GLY A 82 7.76 -0.73 3.17
C GLY A 82 6.52 -0.63 2.33
N ALA A 83 5.67 0.33 2.66
CA ALA A 83 4.43 0.56 1.93
C ALA A 83 4.18 2.03 1.63
N TYR A 84 3.68 2.28 0.43
CA TYR A 84 3.12 3.56 0.00
C TYR A 84 1.58 3.48 -0.02
N LEU A 85 0.94 4.62 0.22
CA LEU A 85 -0.49 4.83 -0.04
C LEU A 85 -0.66 5.87 -1.14
N PHE A 86 -1.57 5.63 -2.08
CA PHE A 86 -1.90 6.58 -3.12
C PHE A 86 -3.07 7.48 -2.68
N TYR A 87 -2.82 8.77 -2.56
CA TYR A 87 -3.83 9.80 -2.31
C TYR A 87 -3.28 11.17 -2.72
N ASN A 88 -4.18 12.11 -2.99
CA ASN A 88 -3.84 13.44 -3.52
C ASN A 88 -2.98 13.37 -4.81
N ASN A 89 -3.29 12.41 -5.69
CA ASN A 89 -2.58 12.16 -6.95
C ASN A 89 -1.07 11.90 -6.79
N GLN A 90 -0.64 11.34 -5.66
CA GLN A 90 0.75 11.00 -5.43
C GLN A 90 0.88 9.77 -4.54
N TRP A 91 2.02 9.09 -4.63
CA TRP A 91 2.42 8.05 -3.69
C TRP A 91 3.00 8.69 -2.43
N ASN A 92 2.45 8.33 -1.28
CA ASN A 92 2.91 8.84 0.02
C ASN A 92 3.48 7.68 0.83
N LEU A 93 4.72 7.81 1.29
CA LEU A 93 5.37 6.79 2.10
C LEU A 93 4.64 6.65 3.43
N ARG A 94 4.08 5.48 3.70
CA ARG A 94 3.36 5.20 4.95
C ARG A 94 4.31 4.65 6.01
N ILE A 95 5.13 3.69 5.61
CA ILE A 95 6.01 2.97 6.52
C ILE A 95 7.23 2.46 5.78
N ARG A 96 8.36 2.45 6.49
CA ARG A 96 9.65 1.93 6.08
C ARG A 96 10.16 0.98 7.14
N TYR A 97 10.72 -0.13 6.70
CA TYR A 97 11.27 -1.22 7.50
C TYR A 97 12.69 -1.51 7.04
N GLY A 98 13.57 -1.82 7.99
CA GLY A 98 14.93 -2.25 7.66
C GLY A 98 15.01 -3.75 7.41
N SER A 99 16.18 -4.21 6.95
CA SER A 99 16.48 -5.63 6.74
C SER A 99 16.13 -6.55 7.93
N LYS A 100 16.30 -6.08 9.18
CA LYS A 100 15.94 -6.85 10.39
C LYS A 100 14.44 -7.04 10.53
N ASP A 101 13.66 -6.00 10.23
CA ASP A 101 12.21 -6.06 10.26
C ASP A 101 11.71 -6.98 9.16
N PHE A 102 12.25 -6.86 7.94
CA PHE A 102 11.95 -7.78 6.84
C PHE A 102 12.21 -9.24 7.25
N ALA A 103 13.36 -9.52 7.87
CA ALA A 103 13.69 -10.87 8.32
C ALA A 103 12.65 -11.44 9.30
N SER A 104 12.11 -10.61 10.18
CA SER A 104 11.05 -10.97 11.12
C SER A 104 9.70 -11.15 10.43
N LEU A 105 9.25 -10.12 9.69
CA LEU A 105 7.94 -10.05 9.06
C LEU A 105 7.72 -11.14 8.01
N PHE A 106 8.76 -11.44 7.22
CA PHE A 106 8.69 -12.36 6.08
C PHE A 106 9.32 -13.73 6.38
N ASN A 107 9.74 -13.98 7.62
CA ASN A 107 10.48 -15.17 8.03
C ASN A 107 11.67 -15.47 7.08
N CYS A 108 12.47 -14.43 6.82
CA CYS A 108 13.61 -14.49 5.90
C CYS A 108 14.91 -14.19 6.68
N PRO A 109 15.57 -15.21 7.28
CA PRO A 109 16.72 -14.99 8.14
C PRO A 109 17.81 -14.09 7.52
N ARG A 110 18.20 -13.04 8.24
CA ARG A 110 19.17 -12.01 7.81
C ARG A 110 18.79 -11.24 6.54
N GLY A 111 17.52 -11.30 6.12
CA GLY A 111 17.04 -10.66 4.88
C GLY A 111 17.61 -11.27 3.60
N LYS A 112 18.13 -12.51 3.66
CA LYS A 112 18.72 -13.20 2.51
C LYS A 112 17.68 -14.03 1.78
N MET A 113 17.10 -13.47 0.74
CA MET A 113 16.18 -14.17 -0.14
C MET A 113 16.93 -15.12 -1.06
N LYS A 114 16.37 -16.32 -1.25
CA LYS A 114 16.83 -17.30 -2.22
C LYS A 114 16.09 -17.17 -3.54
N LYS A 115 16.81 -17.33 -4.64
CA LYS A 115 16.25 -17.46 -5.98
C LYS A 115 15.12 -18.49 -5.98
N GLY A 116 13.98 -18.12 -6.54
CA GLY A 116 12.82 -18.99 -6.73
C GLY A 116 12.04 -19.28 -5.44
N GLN A 117 12.47 -18.77 -4.28
CA GLN A 117 11.78 -18.97 -3.01
C GLN A 117 10.88 -17.78 -2.69
N PRO A 118 9.57 -17.97 -2.52
CA PRO A 118 8.68 -16.92 -2.05
C PRO A 118 8.82 -16.73 -0.54
N TYR A 119 8.77 -15.47 -0.11
CA TYR A 119 8.74 -15.08 1.31
C TYR A 119 7.47 -14.30 1.58
N THR A 120 6.72 -14.70 2.61
CA THR A 120 5.38 -14.17 2.87
C THR A 120 5.32 -13.52 4.25
N PHE A 121 4.75 -12.32 4.32
CA PHE A 121 4.29 -11.71 5.55
C PHE A 121 2.79 -12.04 5.73
N PRO A 122 2.44 -13.05 6.56
CA PRO A 122 1.06 -13.53 6.69
C PRO A 122 0.17 -12.63 7.54
N ASP A 123 0.75 -11.84 8.44
CA ASP A 123 0.04 -11.01 9.40
C ASP A 123 0.07 -9.52 9.02
N ASN A 124 -0.11 -9.24 7.73
CA ASN A 124 -0.08 -7.88 7.22
C ASN A 124 -1.45 -7.19 7.34
N TRP A 125 -1.61 -6.42 8.41
CA TRP A 125 -2.90 -5.81 8.73
C TRP A 125 -2.77 -4.29 8.66
N ARG A 126 -3.81 -3.65 8.11
CA ARG A 126 -4.07 -2.23 8.32
C ARG A 126 -5.29 -2.10 9.23
N THR A 127 -5.27 -1.13 10.13
CA THR A 127 -6.34 -0.87 11.09
C THR A 127 -6.69 0.62 11.06
N ASP A 128 -7.96 0.97 11.23
CA ASP A 128 -8.42 2.36 11.28
C ASP A 128 -9.78 2.46 11.99
N ASN A 129 -10.13 3.64 12.49
CA ASN A 129 -11.46 3.95 13.00
C ASN A 129 -12.39 4.54 11.93
N ARG A 130 -11.85 4.88 10.76
CA ARG A 130 -12.62 5.40 9.62
C ARG A 130 -12.55 4.43 8.46
N LEU A 131 -13.71 4.15 7.86
CA LEU A 131 -13.77 3.38 6.63
C LEU A 131 -13.15 4.21 5.50
N SER A 132 -12.02 3.74 4.97
CA SER A 132 -11.33 4.39 3.85
C SER A 132 -10.88 3.35 2.83
N GLY A 133 -11.27 3.56 1.58
CA GLY A 133 -10.68 2.87 0.43
C GLY A 133 -9.38 3.55 -0.01
N GLY A 134 -8.72 2.97 -1.00
CA GLY A 134 -7.51 3.53 -1.60
C GLY A 134 -6.59 2.45 -2.13
N TRP A 135 -5.48 2.90 -2.71
CA TRP A 135 -4.45 2.00 -3.24
C TRP A 135 -3.25 1.99 -2.32
N ALA A 136 -2.71 0.81 -2.12
CA ALA A 136 -1.48 0.60 -1.38
C ALA A 136 -0.50 -0.19 -2.25
N MET A 137 0.78 0.12 -2.12
CA MET A 137 1.85 -0.61 -2.80
C MET A 137 2.91 -0.96 -1.77
N TRP A 138 3.25 -2.24 -1.67
CA TRP A 138 4.49 -2.64 -0.99
C TRP A 138 5.67 -2.48 -1.93
N TYR A 139 6.80 -2.05 -1.39
CA TYR A 139 8.07 -1.98 -2.10
C TYR A 139 9.15 -2.74 -1.33
N PHE A 140 10.16 -3.20 -2.08
CA PHE A 140 11.30 -3.94 -1.58
C PHE A 140 12.54 -3.46 -2.33
N ILE A 141 13.60 -3.15 -1.59
CA ILE A 141 14.90 -2.75 -2.12
C ILE A 141 15.93 -3.71 -1.54
N GLY A 142 16.75 -4.25 -2.42
CA GLY A 142 17.84 -5.14 -2.05
C GLY A 142 18.87 -5.19 -3.17
N THR A 143 20.00 -5.81 -2.83
CA THR A 143 21.14 -5.95 -3.72
C THR A 143 21.28 -7.38 -4.22
N THR A 144 21.62 -7.51 -5.50
CA THR A 144 21.93 -8.79 -6.14
C THR A 144 23.45 -9.03 -6.14
N ALA A 145 23.92 -10.13 -6.71
CA ALA A 145 25.36 -10.34 -6.89
C ALA A 145 25.98 -9.36 -7.91
N SER A 146 25.19 -8.85 -8.85
CA SER A 146 25.61 -7.90 -9.90
C SER A 146 25.51 -6.43 -9.50
N GLY A 147 24.98 -6.13 -8.32
CA GLY A 147 24.51 -4.80 -7.93
C GLY A 147 23.01 -4.84 -7.75
#